data_AF-A0A504XY04-F1
#
_entry.id   AF-A0A504XY04-F1
#
_cell.length_a   1.000
_cell.length_b   1.000
_cell.length_c   1.000
_cell.angle_alpha   90.00
_cell.angle_beta   90.00
_cell.angle_gamma   90.00
#
_symmetry.space_group_name_H-M   'P 1'
#
loop_
_entity.id
_entity.type
_entity.pdbx_description
1 polymer ?
#
loop_
_entity_poly.entity_id
_entity_poly.type
_entity_poly.pdbx_seq_one_letter_code
_entity_poly.pdbx_strand_id
1 'polypeptide(L)'
;METAKLSVEASTRYLMALGYRVSAPLNADGSSTANVGETEHSLCRGFTGAYSLGLHVGALFLILFVSLLGTAIPILGKCIPSLVRYPYVFSVAKSAATGVLLSVSTIHLIFEGAEAFSEDCIPAVLKSYGPLYFLLALIAVLLMQALDMQLADIAERWMKAKLKREAEAAKAESKGDGECCGLSPDVDAGVTSGLAPADGPLTDERKSTSLKSGAQTTVPVAALDDCEVPLVALSPEHPVQHHHCDEPAAHGHQHLSVAPPRDMGSFRYVISAVCMEFGVTLHSVFVGLDVGLKKDSELKPLLVALVFHQLFEGMAVGSRLVDAKFSATLDVVLALVFSLSAPAGMAAAAIAVSVSPSAMSGSGFATVVAVLDTLCGGILLYLAFTLLLGDFVADVKHYCCDGQGHRTVKKIMLFVSLWVGMGLMALVGNWL
;
A
#
# COMPACT_ATOMS: atom_id res chain seq x y z
N MET A 1 13.59 -41.91 -18.21
CA MET A 1 13.84 -41.30 -16.89
C MET A 1 15.07 -41.88 -16.20
N GLU A 2 15.46 -43.13 -16.46
CA GLU A 2 16.71 -43.74 -15.93
C GLU A 2 18.01 -43.12 -16.48
N THR A 3 18.05 -42.72 -17.75
CA THR A 3 19.25 -42.13 -18.36
C THR A 3 19.65 -40.78 -17.76
N ALA A 4 18.68 -40.01 -17.25
CA ALA A 4 18.94 -38.74 -16.58
C ALA A 4 19.50 -38.93 -15.16
N LYS A 5 19.07 -39.98 -14.43
CA LYS A 5 19.56 -40.27 -13.06
C LYS A 5 21.04 -40.67 -13.06
N LEU A 6 21.47 -41.48 -14.02
CA LEU A 6 22.86 -41.88 -14.20
C LEU A 6 23.81 -40.70 -14.48
N SER A 7 23.33 -39.68 -15.20
CA SER A 7 24.11 -38.47 -15.52
C SER A 7 24.34 -37.58 -14.30
N VAL A 8 23.33 -37.45 -13.43
CA VAL A 8 23.42 -36.63 -12.21
C VAL A 8 24.38 -37.27 -11.20
N GLU A 9 24.28 -38.58 -10.96
CA GLU A 9 25.18 -39.27 -10.03
C GLU A 9 26.66 -39.27 -10.49
N ALA A 10 26.90 -39.38 -11.81
CA ALA A 10 28.24 -39.29 -12.37
C ALA A 10 28.82 -37.87 -12.20
N SER A 11 28.00 -36.84 -12.43
CA SER A 11 28.38 -35.44 -12.28
C SER A 11 28.66 -35.07 -10.82
N THR A 12 27.84 -35.55 -9.88
CA THR A 12 28.04 -35.35 -8.44
C THR A 12 29.33 -35.98 -7.94
N ARG A 13 29.67 -37.20 -8.41
CA ARG A 13 30.95 -37.87 -8.07
C ARG A 13 32.17 -37.11 -8.61
N TYR A 14 32.09 -36.57 -9.83
CA TYR A 14 33.16 -35.77 -10.40
C TYR A 14 33.42 -34.47 -9.61
N LEU A 15 32.37 -33.80 -9.17
CA LEU A 15 32.47 -32.57 -8.38
C LEU A 15 33.01 -32.83 -6.95
N MET A 16 32.63 -33.94 -6.32
CA MET A 16 33.24 -34.34 -5.04
C MET A 16 34.72 -34.69 -5.17
N ALA A 17 35.13 -35.33 -6.28
CA ALA A 17 36.55 -35.62 -6.55
C ALA A 17 37.40 -34.35 -6.72
N LEU A 18 36.77 -33.22 -7.11
CA LEU A 18 37.39 -31.90 -7.21
C LEU A 18 37.32 -31.09 -5.89
N GLY A 19 36.84 -31.69 -4.79
CA GLY A 19 36.80 -31.06 -3.47
C GLY A 19 35.60 -30.13 -3.22
N TYR A 20 34.62 -30.10 -4.13
CA TYR A 20 33.38 -29.35 -3.91
C TYR A 20 32.39 -30.18 -3.08
N ARG A 21 31.83 -29.59 -2.02
CA ARG A 21 30.68 -30.18 -1.31
C ARG A 21 29.42 -29.97 -2.16
N VAL A 22 28.84 -31.07 -2.64
CA VAL A 22 27.54 -31.08 -3.31
C VAL A 22 26.54 -31.75 -2.36
N SER A 23 25.55 -31.01 -1.87
CA SER A 23 24.43 -31.57 -1.11
C SER A 23 23.55 -32.41 -2.04
N ALA A 24 23.33 -33.68 -1.70
CA ALA A 24 22.57 -34.62 -2.52
C ALA A 24 21.08 -34.24 -2.62
N PRO A 25 20.39 -34.58 -3.71
CA PRO A 25 18.95 -34.37 -3.82
C PRO A 25 18.21 -35.39 -2.93
N LEU A 26 17.22 -34.89 -2.19
CA LEU A 26 16.27 -35.66 -1.39
C LEU A 26 15.56 -36.71 -2.25
N ASN A 27 15.72 -38.00 -1.93
CA ASN A 27 14.59 -38.93 -1.81
C ASN A 27 14.98 -40.31 -1.25
N ALA A 28 14.25 -40.67 -0.19
CA ALA A 28 13.78 -41.99 0.22
C ALA A 28 14.78 -43.17 0.26
N ASP A 29 15.26 -43.48 1.46
CA ASP A 29 14.96 -44.77 2.10
C ASP A 29 15.31 -44.73 3.61
N GLY A 30 14.50 -45.43 4.41
CA GLY A 30 14.44 -45.29 5.86
C GLY A 30 15.60 -45.91 6.64
N SER A 31 15.58 -45.60 7.95
CA SER A 31 16.45 -46.06 9.03
C SER A 31 17.76 -45.30 9.19
N SER A 32 17.77 -44.37 10.15
CA SER A 32 19.00 -44.00 10.86
C SER A 32 18.66 -43.73 12.32
N THR A 33 19.12 -44.64 13.16
CA THR A 33 19.21 -44.48 14.60
C THR A 33 20.41 -43.58 14.93
N ALA A 34 20.12 -42.48 15.65
CA ALA A 34 20.97 -41.74 16.59
C ALA A 34 22.42 -41.37 16.19
N ASN A 35 22.75 -40.07 16.06
CA ASN A 35 23.11 -39.18 17.18
C ASN A 35 23.75 -37.85 16.70
N VAL A 36 23.54 -36.81 17.52
CA VAL A 36 24.22 -35.49 17.60
C VAL A 36 23.68 -34.35 16.73
N GLY A 37 23.21 -33.29 17.40
CA GLY A 37 23.23 -31.91 16.90
C GLY A 37 21.89 -31.19 17.01
N GLU A 38 21.75 -30.35 18.04
CA GLU A 38 20.79 -29.23 18.16
C GLU A 38 19.33 -29.51 17.79
N THR A 39 18.46 -29.61 18.80
CA THR A 39 17.01 -29.70 18.63
C THR A 39 16.50 -28.42 17.96
N GLU A 40 16.28 -28.49 16.64
CA GLU A 40 15.53 -27.47 15.89
C GLU A 40 14.10 -27.40 16.43
N HIS A 41 13.59 -26.19 16.54
CA HIS A 41 12.23 -25.92 16.98
C HIS A 41 11.24 -26.50 15.96
N SER A 42 10.47 -27.51 16.36
CA SER A 42 9.43 -28.11 15.53
C SER A 42 8.05 -27.71 16.05
N LEU A 43 7.16 -27.22 15.17
CA LEU A 43 5.78 -26.83 15.52
C LEU A 43 4.95 -28.02 16.02
N CYS A 44 5.40 -29.23 15.74
CA CYS A 44 4.76 -30.47 16.18
C CYS A 44 5.05 -30.84 17.62
N ARG A 45 6.19 -30.40 18.16
CA ARG A 45 6.58 -30.67 19.54
C ARG A 45 6.43 -29.38 20.35
N GLY A 46 6.11 -29.52 21.63
CA GLY A 46 6.09 -28.37 22.54
C GLY A 46 7.45 -27.68 22.57
N PHE A 47 7.46 -26.44 23.07
CA PHE A 47 8.66 -25.66 23.28
C PHE A 47 9.71 -26.46 24.09
N THR A 48 10.95 -26.51 23.58
CA THR A 48 12.09 -27.13 24.27
C THR A 48 13.31 -26.21 24.19
N GLY A 49 14.00 -26.00 25.31
CA GLY A 49 15.22 -25.18 25.36
C GLY A 49 15.24 -24.16 26.50
N ALA A 50 16.27 -23.34 26.51
CA ALA A 50 16.40 -22.23 27.46
C ALA A 50 15.44 -21.09 27.08
N TYR A 51 14.62 -20.68 28.05
CA TYR A 51 13.63 -19.61 27.87
C TYR A 51 13.79 -18.57 28.98
N SER A 52 14.33 -17.40 28.63
CA SER A 52 14.39 -16.25 29.51
C SER A 52 13.21 -15.34 29.25
N LEU A 53 12.26 -15.30 30.18
CA LEU A 53 11.11 -14.38 30.11
C LEU A 53 11.57 -12.92 29.99
N GLY A 54 12.67 -12.54 30.67
CA GLY A 54 13.22 -11.19 30.59
C GLY A 54 13.73 -10.82 29.19
N LEU A 55 14.34 -11.77 28.47
CA LEU A 55 14.79 -11.55 27.09
C LEU A 55 13.60 -11.36 26.15
N HIS A 56 12.56 -12.19 26.29
CA HIS A 56 11.34 -12.13 25.48
C HIS A 56 10.54 -10.84 25.74
N VAL A 57 10.42 -10.41 27.00
CA VAL A 57 9.79 -9.14 27.36
C VAL A 57 10.59 -7.96 26.81
N GLY A 58 11.93 -8.01 26.89
CA GLY A 58 12.78 -6.98 26.28
C GLY A 58 12.62 -6.90 24.76
N ALA A 59 12.58 -8.05 24.09
CA ALA A 59 12.33 -8.15 22.65
C ALA A 59 10.97 -7.57 22.27
N LEU A 60 9.92 -7.85 23.05
CA LEU A 60 8.57 -7.30 22.83
C LEU A 60 8.57 -5.77 22.81
N PHE A 61 9.20 -5.11 23.79
CA PHE A 61 9.26 -3.65 23.83
C PHE A 61 10.11 -3.08 22.70
N LEU A 62 11.18 -3.78 22.29
CA LEU A 62 11.99 -3.37 21.15
C LEU A 62 11.20 -3.42 19.84
N ILE A 63 10.49 -4.52 19.59
CA ILE A 63 9.64 -4.68 18.40
C ILE A 63 8.53 -3.63 18.40
N LEU A 64 7.84 -3.42 19.52
CA LEU A 64 6.83 -2.36 19.66
C LEU A 64 7.39 -0.98 19.28
N PHE A 65 8.56 -0.63 19.83
CA PHE A 65 9.22 0.65 19.54
C PHE A 65 9.55 0.80 18.05
N VAL A 66 10.10 -0.26 17.45
CA VAL A 66 10.50 -0.26 16.03
C VAL A 66 9.28 -0.20 15.10
N SER A 67 8.18 -0.90 15.42
CA SER A 67 6.92 -0.82 14.64
C SER A 67 6.32 0.58 14.67
N LEU A 68 6.30 1.21 15.85
CA LEU A 68 5.83 2.59 16.01
C LEU A 68 6.71 3.55 15.23
N LEU A 69 8.03 3.38 15.28
CA LEU A 69 8.96 4.20 14.52
C LEU A 69 8.77 4.03 13.01
N GLY A 70 8.64 2.79 12.53
CA GLY A 70 8.45 2.47 11.12
C GLY A 70 7.18 3.09 10.55
N THR A 71 6.05 2.94 11.26
CA THR A 71 4.77 3.54 10.84
C THR A 71 4.73 5.05 10.98
N ALA A 72 5.41 5.62 11.99
CA ALA A 72 5.44 7.05 12.21
C ALA A 72 6.27 7.81 11.17
N ILE A 73 7.35 7.22 10.62
CA ILE A 73 8.24 7.91 9.65
C ILE A 73 7.46 8.49 8.44
N PRO A 74 6.66 7.70 7.71
CA PRO A 74 5.85 8.23 6.60
C PRO A 74 4.77 9.21 7.05
N ILE A 75 4.09 8.93 8.18
CA ILE A 75 2.99 9.75 8.69
C ILE A 75 3.49 11.14 9.10
N LEU A 76 4.57 11.19 9.89
CA LEU A 76 5.23 12.42 10.30
C LEU A 76 5.97 13.12 9.16
N GLY A 77 6.23 12.43 8.04
CA GLY A 77 6.77 13.02 6.81
C GLY A 77 5.92 14.20 6.28
N LYS A 78 4.63 14.26 6.63
CA LYS A 78 3.75 15.42 6.36
C LYS A 78 4.01 16.63 7.27
N CYS A 79 4.51 16.40 8.48
CA CYS A 79 4.65 17.41 9.53
C CYS A 79 6.08 17.90 9.73
N ILE A 80 7.08 17.07 9.41
CA ILE A 80 8.50 17.37 9.66
C ILE A 80 9.08 18.17 8.49
N PRO A 81 9.52 19.43 8.70
CA PRO A 81 10.00 20.30 7.62
C PRO A 81 11.21 19.76 6.84
N SER A 82 12.06 18.97 7.50
CA SER A 82 13.24 18.35 6.88
C SER A 82 12.89 17.24 5.89
N LEU A 83 11.84 16.45 6.16
CA LEU A 83 11.40 15.35 5.27
C LEU A 83 10.67 15.89 4.04
N VAL A 84 9.84 16.93 4.21
CA VAL A 84 9.18 17.64 3.10
C VAL A 84 10.20 18.30 2.16
N ARG A 85 11.38 18.67 2.68
CA ARG A 85 12.45 19.34 1.91
C ARG A 85 13.17 18.41 0.93
N TYR A 86 13.19 17.09 1.18
CA TYR A 86 13.91 16.11 0.36
C TYR A 86 12.99 14.97 -0.12
N PRO A 87 11.99 15.26 -0.98
CA PRO A 87 10.98 14.28 -1.38
C PRO A 87 11.56 13.09 -2.17
N TYR A 88 12.71 13.29 -2.84
CA TYR A 88 13.41 12.22 -3.54
C TYR A 88 14.02 11.17 -2.59
N VAL A 89 14.54 11.59 -1.42
CA VAL A 89 15.11 10.66 -0.42
C VAL A 89 14.01 9.76 0.13
N PHE A 90 12.81 10.29 0.33
CA PHE A 90 11.64 9.52 0.73
C PHE A 90 11.26 8.47 -0.33
N SER A 91 11.32 8.81 -1.62
CA SER A 91 11.07 7.85 -2.71
C SER A 91 12.12 6.74 -2.78
N VAL A 92 13.40 7.06 -2.51
CA VAL A 92 14.46 6.05 -2.39
C VAL A 92 14.20 5.09 -1.21
N ALA A 93 13.79 5.62 -0.06
CA ALA A 93 13.43 4.79 1.09
C ALA A 93 12.18 3.93 0.82
N LYS A 94 11.15 4.49 0.17
CA LYS A 94 9.96 3.78 -0.28
C LYS A 94 10.31 2.64 -1.24
N SER A 95 11.21 2.89 -2.19
CA SER A 95 11.69 1.89 -3.14
C SER A 95 12.46 0.76 -2.44
N ALA A 96 13.32 1.08 -1.47
CA ALA A 96 13.95 0.06 -0.63
C ALA A 96 12.92 -0.77 0.15
N ALA A 97 11.91 -0.13 0.75
CA ALA A 97 10.83 -0.83 1.45
C ALA A 97 10.03 -1.77 0.53
N THR A 98 9.78 -1.39 -0.74
CA THR A 98 9.17 -2.28 -1.73
C THR A 98 10.02 -3.54 -1.97
N GLY A 99 11.35 -3.40 -2.05
CA GLY A 99 12.28 -4.52 -2.21
C GLY A 99 12.29 -5.45 -1.00
N VAL A 100 12.28 -4.87 0.20
CA VAL A 100 12.12 -5.61 1.47
C VAL A 100 10.83 -6.44 1.43
N LEU A 101 9.70 -5.83 1.07
CA LEU A 101 8.39 -6.49 1.07
C LEU A 101 8.30 -7.65 0.06
N LEU A 102 8.95 -7.52 -1.11
CA LEU A 102 9.10 -8.62 -2.08
C LEU A 102 9.88 -9.79 -1.48
N SER A 103 10.96 -9.53 -0.75
CA SER A 103 11.74 -10.57 -0.08
C SER A 103 10.98 -11.19 1.10
N VAL A 104 10.28 -10.39 1.90
CA VAL A 104 9.50 -10.85 3.06
C VAL A 104 8.40 -11.81 2.61
N SER A 105 7.58 -11.39 1.64
CA SER A 105 6.49 -12.22 1.14
C SER A 105 6.95 -13.56 0.57
N THR A 106 8.10 -13.60 -0.09
CA THR A 106 8.61 -14.82 -0.74
C THR A 106 9.44 -15.69 0.19
N ILE A 107 10.53 -15.16 0.74
CA ILE A 107 11.53 -15.91 1.51
C ILE A 107 11.09 -16.12 2.97
N HIS A 108 10.41 -15.15 3.57
CA HIS A 108 10.09 -15.16 5.02
C HIS A 108 8.63 -15.48 5.32
N LEU A 109 7.87 -15.94 4.32
CA LEU A 109 6.47 -16.29 4.52
C LEU A 109 6.07 -17.48 3.67
N ILE A 110 6.16 -17.35 2.36
CA ILE A 110 5.80 -18.47 1.47
C ILE A 110 6.74 -19.65 1.69
N PHE A 111 8.05 -19.40 1.83
CA PHE A 111 9.02 -20.45 2.11
C PHE A 111 8.95 -20.97 3.55
N GLU A 112 8.85 -20.11 4.57
CA GLU A 112 8.66 -20.57 5.96
C GLU A 112 7.37 -21.40 6.11
N GLY A 113 6.29 -20.99 5.46
CA GLY A 113 5.06 -21.78 5.39
C GLY A 113 5.25 -23.13 4.69
N ALA A 114 6.14 -23.22 3.69
CA ALA A 114 6.49 -24.48 3.04
C ALA A 114 7.25 -25.43 3.98
N GLU A 115 8.15 -24.89 4.80
CA GLU A 115 8.84 -25.65 5.85
C GLU A 115 7.82 -26.12 6.92
N ALA A 116 6.88 -25.26 7.33
CA ALA A 116 5.81 -25.62 8.25
C ALA A 116 4.87 -26.72 7.70
N PHE A 117 4.64 -26.79 6.39
CA PHE A 117 3.91 -27.92 5.76
C PHE A 117 4.72 -29.22 5.73
N SER A 118 6.04 -29.13 5.82
CA SER A 118 6.95 -30.28 5.76
C SER A 118 7.05 -31.04 7.10
N GLU A 119 6.68 -30.38 8.20
CA GLU A 119 6.60 -30.92 9.57
C GLU A 119 5.86 -32.26 9.70
N ASP A 120 6.41 -33.20 10.48
CA ASP A 120 5.95 -34.60 10.55
C ASP A 120 4.49 -34.79 10.98
N CYS A 121 3.96 -33.90 11.82
CA CYS A 121 2.61 -33.98 12.34
C CYS A 121 1.53 -33.44 11.39
N ILE A 122 1.90 -32.86 10.25
CA ILE A 122 0.95 -32.36 9.26
C ILE A 122 0.23 -33.54 8.58
N PRO A 123 -1.11 -33.49 8.43
CA PRO A 123 -1.88 -34.54 7.77
C PRO A 123 -1.36 -34.88 6.37
N ALA A 124 -1.24 -36.18 6.06
CA ALA A 124 -0.73 -36.67 4.78
C ALA A 124 -1.51 -36.15 3.56
N VAL A 125 -2.80 -35.82 3.72
CA VAL A 125 -3.62 -35.21 2.67
C VAL A 125 -3.05 -33.87 2.22
N LEU A 126 -2.57 -33.04 3.15
CA LEU A 126 -1.99 -31.74 2.84
C LEU A 126 -0.59 -31.86 2.22
N LYS A 127 0.15 -32.92 2.57
CA LYS A 127 1.45 -33.22 1.95
C LYS A 127 1.35 -33.91 0.58
N SER A 128 0.17 -34.39 0.20
CA SER A 128 -0.02 -35.17 -1.04
C SER A 128 0.30 -34.37 -2.30
N TYR A 129 0.13 -33.05 -2.24
CA TYR A 129 0.45 -32.12 -3.31
C TYR A 129 1.61 -31.21 -2.88
N GLY A 130 2.83 -31.55 -3.29
CA GLY A 130 4.06 -30.86 -2.88
C GLY A 130 4.01 -29.32 -2.94
N PRO A 131 3.51 -28.69 -4.02
CA PRO A 131 3.46 -27.22 -4.12
C PRO A 131 2.15 -26.61 -3.57
N LEU A 132 1.47 -27.26 -2.62
CA LEU A 132 0.23 -26.75 -2.01
C LEU A 132 0.42 -25.36 -1.37
N TYR A 133 1.53 -25.13 -0.68
CA TYR A 133 1.86 -23.84 -0.05
C TYR A 133 1.85 -22.69 -1.07
N PHE A 134 2.41 -22.92 -2.26
CA PHE A 134 2.47 -21.92 -3.32
C PHE A 134 1.10 -21.73 -3.98
N LEU A 135 0.31 -22.80 -4.10
CA LEU A 135 -1.07 -22.71 -4.57
C LEU A 135 -1.92 -21.84 -3.61
N LEU A 136 -1.79 -22.03 -2.29
CA LEU A 136 -2.48 -21.20 -1.30
C LEU A 136 -2.06 -19.72 -1.41
N ALA A 137 -0.76 -19.45 -1.55
CA ALA A 137 -0.26 -18.10 -1.78
C ALA A 137 -0.83 -17.47 -3.06
N LEU A 138 -0.87 -18.22 -4.17
CA LEU A 138 -1.45 -17.74 -5.43
C LEU A 138 -2.96 -17.49 -5.32
N ILE A 139 -3.69 -18.35 -4.62
CA ILE A 139 -5.11 -18.14 -4.32
C ILE A 139 -5.27 -16.83 -3.54
N ALA A 140 -4.44 -16.57 -2.53
CA ALA A 140 -4.48 -15.32 -1.78
C ALA A 140 -4.18 -14.10 -2.66
N VAL A 141 -3.17 -14.16 -3.55
CA VAL A 141 -2.89 -13.09 -4.53
C VAL A 141 -4.11 -12.81 -5.41
N LEU A 142 -4.73 -13.86 -5.99
CA LEU A 142 -5.88 -13.71 -6.88
C LEU A 142 -7.13 -13.23 -6.14
N LEU A 143 -7.34 -13.68 -4.90
CA LEU A 143 -8.41 -13.18 -4.04
C LEU A 143 -8.21 -11.71 -3.72
N MET A 144 -6.99 -11.29 -3.36
CA MET A 144 -6.69 -9.88 -3.12
C MET A 144 -6.89 -9.03 -4.37
N GLN A 145 -6.45 -9.51 -5.54
CA GLN A 145 -6.71 -8.84 -6.82
C GLN A 145 -8.21 -8.73 -7.11
N ALA A 146 -8.98 -9.79 -6.87
CA ALA A 146 -10.43 -9.77 -7.05
C ALA A 146 -11.11 -8.80 -6.08
N LEU A 147 -10.67 -8.76 -4.81
CA LEU A 147 -11.16 -7.83 -3.81
C LEU A 147 -10.88 -6.38 -4.22
N ASP A 148 -9.66 -6.06 -4.64
CA ASP A 148 -9.31 -4.71 -5.07
C ASP A 148 -10.16 -4.25 -6.28
N MET A 149 -10.39 -5.14 -7.26
CA MET A 149 -11.28 -4.87 -8.40
C MET A 149 -12.74 -4.69 -8.00
N GLN A 150 -13.29 -5.54 -7.12
CA GLN A 150 -14.67 -5.41 -6.67
C GLN A 150 -14.89 -4.13 -5.86
N LEU A 151 -13.94 -3.79 -4.99
CA LEU A 151 -13.99 -2.55 -4.21
C LEU A 151 -13.88 -1.32 -5.12
N ALA A 152 -13.06 -1.41 -6.17
CA ALA A 152 -12.97 -0.42 -7.21
C ALA A 152 -14.34 -0.19 -7.91
N ASP A 153 -15.00 -1.26 -8.34
CA ASP A 153 -16.29 -1.19 -9.03
C ASP A 153 -17.43 -0.69 -8.15
N ILE A 154 -17.54 -1.23 -6.93
CA ILE A 154 -18.55 -0.82 -5.95
C ILE A 154 -18.46 0.67 -5.74
N ALA A 155 -17.26 1.18 -5.47
CA ALA A 155 -17.14 2.58 -5.19
C ALA A 155 -17.34 3.48 -6.40
N GLU A 156 -16.99 3.05 -7.62
CA GLU A 156 -17.37 3.81 -8.82
C GLU A 156 -18.89 3.94 -8.93
N ARG A 157 -19.64 2.87 -8.68
CA ARG A 157 -21.12 2.89 -8.68
C ARG A 157 -21.67 3.81 -7.59
N TRP A 158 -21.12 3.75 -6.38
CA TRP A 158 -21.51 4.62 -5.28
C TRP A 158 -21.22 6.09 -5.56
N MET A 159 -20.08 6.40 -6.18
CA MET A 159 -19.74 7.77 -6.58
C MET A 159 -20.69 8.32 -7.65
N LYS A 160 -21.00 7.52 -8.69
CA LYS A 160 -22.00 7.90 -9.70
C LYS A 160 -23.37 8.13 -9.07
N ALA A 161 -23.78 7.30 -8.11
CA ALA A 161 -25.04 7.47 -7.40
C ALA A 161 -25.04 8.73 -6.51
N LYS A 162 -23.93 9.06 -5.84
CA LYS A 162 -23.80 10.27 -5.03
C LYS A 162 -23.87 11.54 -5.88
N LEU A 163 -23.09 11.61 -6.97
CA LEU A 163 -23.12 12.71 -7.94
C LEU A 163 -24.51 12.91 -8.53
N LYS A 164 -25.22 11.81 -8.84
CA LYS A 164 -26.61 11.87 -9.32
C LYS A 164 -27.54 12.48 -8.26
N ARG A 165 -27.43 12.08 -6.99
CA ARG A 165 -28.23 12.64 -5.89
C ARG A 165 -27.96 14.12 -5.65
N GLU A 166 -26.70 14.55 -5.69
CA GLU A 166 -26.33 15.97 -5.53
C GLU A 166 -26.84 16.81 -6.72
N ALA A 167 -26.74 16.29 -7.94
CA ALA A 167 -27.29 16.94 -9.12
C ALA A 167 -28.83 17.04 -9.09
N GLU A 168 -29.51 16.02 -8.57
CA GLU A 168 -30.97 16.03 -8.36
C GLU A 168 -31.37 17.03 -7.27
N ALA A 169 -30.62 17.11 -6.16
CA ALA A 169 -30.87 18.08 -5.09
C ALA A 169 -30.68 19.52 -5.57
N ALA A 170 -29.61 19.83 -6.31
CA ALA A 170 -29.37 21.16 -6.88
C ALA A 170 -30.47 21.58 -7.88
N LYS A 171 -31.01 20.63 -8.65
CA LYS A 171 -32.16 20.88 -9.54
C LYS A 171 -33.46 21.11 -8.77
N ALA A 172 -33.64 20.49 -7.61
CA ALA A 172 -34.81 20.70 -6.77
C ALA A 172 -34.81 22.09 -6.11
N GLU A 173 -33.65 22.58 -5.67
CA GLU A 173 -33.49 23.94 -5.12
C GLU A 173 -33.73 25.00 -6.19
N SER A 174 -33.18 24.84 -7.41
CA SER A 174 -33.42 25.78 -8.51
C SER A 174 -34.89 25.87 -8.96
N LYS A 175 -35.73 24.87 -8.64
CA LYS A 175 -37.15 24.86 -9.01
C LYS A 175 -38.04 25.46 -7.92
N GLY A 176 -37.50 25.71 -6.73
CA GLY A 176 -38.21 26.32 -5.58
C GLY A 176 -38.37 27.84 -5.67
N ASP A 177 -37.57 28.52 -6.50
CA ASP A 177 -37.52 30.00 -6.56
C ASP A 177 -38.35 30.59 -7.73
N GLY A 178 -39.21 29.78 -8.36
CA GLY A 178 -40.02 30.18 -9.53
C GLY A 178 -41.51 30.42 -9.26
N GLU A 179 -42.00 30.22 -8.04
CA GLU A 179 -43.43 30.33 -7.74
C GLU A 179 -43.70 31.47 -6.76
N CYS A 180 -43.80 32.69 -7.30
CA CYS A 180 -44.47 33.80 -6.63
C CYS A 180 -45.41 34.54 -7.58
N CYS A 181 -46.70 34.34 -7.28
CA CYS A 181 -47.87 35.18 -7.56
C CYS A 181 -48.35 35.31 -9.01
N GLY A 182 -49.21 34.36 -9.40
CA GLY A 182 -50.31 34.65 -10.31
C GLY A 182 -51.41 35.45 -9.59
N LEU A 183 -51.75 36.61 -10.16
CA LEU A 183 -53.06 37.26 -10.08
C LEU A 183 -53.31 37.88 -11.46
N SER A 184 -54.21 37.27 -12.22
CA SER A 184 -54.85 37.84 -13.42
C SER A 184 -56.28 38.28 -13.06
N PRO A 185 -57.05 38.89 -13.97
CA PRO A 185 -56.76 40.03 -14.85
C PRO A 185 -57.85 41.12 -14.68
N ASP A 186 -57.60 42.34 -15.16
CA ASP A 186 -58.69 43.15 -15.72
C ASP A 186 -58.15 44.05 -16.83
N VAL A 187 -58.84 43.98 -17.97
CA VAL A 187 -58.60 44.71 -19.20
C VAL A 187 -59.47 45.97 -19.16
N ASP A 188 -58.92 47.15 -19.46
CA ASP A 188 -59.60 48.02 -20.41
C ASP A 188 -58.72 49.09 -21.08
N ALA A 189 -58.85 49.06 -22.41
CA ALA A 189 -58.86 50.15 -23.39
C ALA A 189 -57.79 51.28 -23.34
N GLY A 190 -56.87 51.20 -24.31
CA GLY A 190 -56.97 52.06 -25.50
C GLY A 190 -56.31 53.44 -25.46
N VAL A 191 -55.31 53.62 -26.34
CA VAL A 191 -55.23 54.66 -27.39
C VAL A 191 -53.76 54.89 -27.79
N THR A 192 -53.62 55.14 -29.08
CA THR A 192 -52.47 55.04 -29.96
C THR A 192 -51.51 56.24 -29.96
N SER A 193 -50.31 55.97 -30.49
CA SER A 193 -49.45 56.84 -31.31
C SER A 193 -48.50 57.82 -30.61
N GLY A 194 -47.23 57.71 -31.01
CA GLY A 194 -46.47 58.89 -31.46
C GLY A 194 -45.11 59.12 -30.80
N LEU A 195 -44.06 58.91 -31.61
CA LEU A 195 -42.83 59.70 -31.76
C LEU A 195 -42.05 60.22 -30.52
N ALA A 196 -40.74 59.92 -30.55
CA ALA A 196 -39.66 60.65 -29.87
C ALA A 196 -39.70 62.18 -30.21
N PRO A 197 -39.10 63.11 -29.41
CA PRO A 197 -37.63 63.16 -29.24
C PRO A 197 -37.08 63.79 -27.94
N ALA A 198 -35.77 63.57 -27.76
CA ALA A 198 -34.66 64.46 -27.33
C ALA A 198 -34.78 65.50 -26.18
N ASP A 199 -33.58 65.72 -25.61
CA ASP A 199 -33.05 66.89 -24.88
C ASP A 199 -33.16 66.91 -23.33
N GLY A 200 -31.97 66.94 -22.69
CA GLY A 200 -31.78 67.19 -21.25
C GLY A 200 -31.76 68.69 -20.93
N PRO A 201 -30.87 69.21 -20.05
CA PRO A 201 -30.30 68.71 -18.79
C PRO A 201 -30.67 69.70 -17.64
N LEU A 202 -29.87 69.75 -16.55
CA LEU A 202 -29.80 70.79 -15.48
C LEU A 202 -30.34 70.36 -14.10
N THR A 203 -29.47 70.03 -13.14
CA THR A 203 -28.89 70.90 -12.05
C THR A 203 -29.95 71.34 -11.04
N ASP A 204 -29.76 71.47 -9.73
CA ASP A 204 -28.58 71.56 -8.87
C ASP A 204 -29.06 71.46 -7.40
N GLU A 205 -28.08 71.41 -6.49
CA GLU A 205 -28.10 71.97 -5.12
C GLU A 205 -28.85 71.19 -4.03
N ARG A 206 -28.15 70.54 -3.07
CA ARG A 206 -27.42 71.10 -1.90
C ARG A 206 -28.30 70.91 -0.63
N LYS A 207 -27.85 70.38 0.53
CA LYS A 207 -26.78 70.87 1.41
C LYS A 207 -26.52 69.90 2.60
N SER A 208 -25.23 69.57 2.84
CA SER A 208 -24.46 69.68 4.11
C SER A 208 -24.88 68.93 5.39
N THR A 209 -24.03 68.46 6.31
CA THR A 209 -22.69 68.87 6.85
C THR A 209 -22.18 67.67 7.69
N SER A 210 -20.88 67.32 7.85
CA SER A 210 -19.84 67.98 8.66
C SER A 210 -18.53 67.13 8.60
N LEU A 211 -17.40 67.62 8.05
CA LEU A 211 -16.08 68.00 8.68
C LEU A 211 -15.46 66.96 9.67
N LYS A 212 -14.15 66.61 9.73
CA LYS A 212 -12.81 66.96 9.15
C LYS A 212 -11.85 65.80 9.56
N SER A 213 -11.04 65.17 8.69
CA SER A 213 -9.74 65.54 8.05
C SER A 213 -8.48 65.43 8.94
N GLY A 214 -7.49 64.67 8.44
CA GLY A 214 -6.08 64.65 8.87
C GLY A 214 -5.26 63.57 8.14
N ALA A 215 -4.49 63.95 7.12
CA ALA A 215 -3.72 63.08 6.20
C ALA A 215 -2.20 63.37 6.24
N GLN A 216 -1.38 62.36 5.91
CA GLN A 216 -0.07 62.38 5.23
C GLN A 216 0.41 60.89 5.14
N THR A 217 0.56 60.18 4.00
CA THR A 217 1.26 60.29 2.69
C THR A 217 2.72 59.81 2.70
N THR A 218 3.02 58.70 1.97
CA THR A 218 4.21 58.48 1.07
C THR A 218 4.08 57.18 0.20
N VAL A 219 3.54 57.28 -1.04
CA VAL A 219 4.03 56.97 -2.44
C VAL A 219 5.09 55.82 -2.66
N PRO A 220 5.24 55.16 -3.86
CA PRO A 220 4.34 54.37 -4.75
C PRO A 220 4.97 53.04 -5.29
N VAL A 221 4.24 52.22 -6.06
CA VAL A 221 4.81 51.27 -7.05
C VAL A 221 3.96 51.24 -8.33
N ALA A 222 4.61 51.54 -9.47
CA ALA A 222 4.20 51.22 -10.85
C ALA A 222 4.98 49.95 -11.30
N ALA A 223 4.70 49.14 -12.32
CA ALA A 223 3.91 49.26 -13.55
C ALA A 223 3.82 47.87 -14.27
N LEU A 224 2.83 47.69 -15.17
CA LEU A 224 2.81 46.87 -16.43
C LEU A 224 2.77 45.31 -16.32
N ASP A 225 2.09 44.50 -17.15
CA ASP A 225 1.43 44.67 -18.46
C ASP A 225 0.44 43.51 -18.76
N ASP A 226 -0.44 43.73 -19.73
CA ASP A 226 -1.58 42.91 -20.22
C ASP A 226 -1.25 41.56 -20.92
N CYS A 227 -2.22 40.63 -20.89
CA CYS A 227 -2.60 39.82 -22.07
C CYS A 227 -3.94 39.08 -21.85
N GLU A 228 -5.01 39.65 -22.40
CA GLU A 228 -6.33 39.03 -22.65
C GLU A 228 -6.25 37.88 -23.67
N VAL A 229 -7.02 36.81 -23.44
CA VAL A 229 -7.36 35.80 -24.47
C VAL A 229 -8.89 35.62 -24.47
N PRO A 230 -9.60 35.74 -25.60
CA PRO A 230 -11.06 35.83 -25.61
C PRO A 230 -11.75 34.47 -25.47
N LEU A 231 -12.77 34.43 -24.60
CA LEU A 231 -13.70 33.32 -24.41
C LEU A 231 -14.87 33.47 -25.41
N VAL A 232 -14.88 32.67 -26.49
CA VAL A 232 -15.99 32.67 -27.46
C VAL A 232 -16.97 31.53 -27.14
N ALA A 233 -18.24 31.93 -27.01
CA ALA A 233 -19.41 31.12 -26.72
C ALA A 233 -19.77 30.15 -27.86
N LEU A 234 -20.29 28.97 -27.50
CA LEU A 234 -20.84 27.96 -28.42
C LEU A 234 -22.38 27.95 -28.35
N SER A 235 -23.02 28.02 -29.51
CA SER A 235 -24.33 27.41 -29.82
C SER A 235 -24.49 27.31 -31.36
N PRO A 236 -25.40 26.48 -31.91
CA PRO A 236 -25.06 25.37 -32.80
C PRO A 236 -25.55 25.55 -34.25
N GLU A 237 -24.94 24.85 -35.22
CA GLU A 237 -25.60 24.19 -36.37
C GLU A 237 -24.57 23.49 -37.30
N HIS A 238 -24.92 22.29 -37.79
CA HIS A 238 -24.21 21.47 -38.79
C HIS A 238 -24.51 21.98 -40.22
N PRO A 239 -23.74 21.68 -41.32
CA PRO A 239 -23.29 20.33 -41.72
C PRO A 239 -21.94 20.18 -42.50
N VAL A 240 -21.40 18.94 -42.43
CA VAL A 240 -20.65 18.16 -43.44
C VAL A 240 -19.46 18.79 -44.19
N GLN A 241 -18.23 18.32 -43.88
CA GLN A 241 -17.23 18.05 -44.93
C GLN A 241 -16.22 16.97 -44.52
N HIS A 242 -16.07 15.96 -45.38
CA HIS A 242 -15.15 14.83 -45.28
C HIS A 242 -13.68 15.26 -45.38
N HIS A 243 -12.83 14.75 -44.49
CA HIS A 243 -11.43 14.49 -44.81
C HIS A 243 -10.95 13.20 -44.13
N HIS A 244 -10.79 12.16 -44.94
CA HIS A 244 -10.03 10.95 -44.62
C HIS A 244 -8.54 11.28 -44.58
N CYS A 245 -7.84 10.78 -43.56
CA CYS A 245 -6.42 10.44 -43.62
C CYS A 245 -6.21 9.19 -42.75
N ASP A 246 -5.72 8.14 -43.39
CA ASP A 246 -5.62 6.77 -42.92
C ASP A 246 -4.64 6.55 -41.77
N GLU A 247 -5.06 5.71 -40.81
CA GLU A 247 -4.19 4.94 -39.90
C GLU A 247 -3.37 3.90 -40.68
N PRO A 248 -2.19 3.55 -40.15
CA PRO A 248 -1.82 2.15 -40.02
C PRO A 248 -1.83 1.73 -38.55
N ALA A 249 -2.66 0.74 -38.28
CA ALA A 249 -2.85 0.07 -37.01
C ALA A 249 -1.54 -0.45 -36.40
N ALA A 250 -1.31 -0.08 -35.15
CA ALA A 250 -0.45 -0.83 -34.23
C ALA A 250 -1.27 -1.16 -32.97
N HIS A 251 -1.84 -2.36 -32.94
CA HIS A 251 -2.51 -2.91 -31.77
C HIS A 251 -1.49 -3.21 -30.67
N GLY A 252 -1.37 -2.31 -29.70
CA GLY A 252 -0.74 -2.57 -28.41
C GLY A 252 -1.79 -2.53 -27.32
N HIS A 253 -2.08 -3.68 -26.71
CA HIS A 253 -2.98 -3.79 -25.56
C HIS A 253 -2.41 -2.99 -24.37
N GLN A 254 -2.92 -1.79 -24.16
CA GLN A 254 -2.68 -1.03 -22.94
C GLN A 254 -3.52 -1.64 -21.81
N HIS A 255 -2.84 -2.14 -20.78
CA HIS A 255 -3.49 -2.42 -19.51
C HIS A 255 -3.97 -1.10 -18.91
N LEU A 256 -5.28 -1.06 -18.74
CA LEU A 256 -6.12 -0.04 -18.13
C LEU A 256 -5.48 0.59 -16.87
N SER A 257 -4.82 1.75 -17.02
CA SER A 257 -4.67 2.70 -15.91
C SER A 257 -5.80 3.71 -15.99
N VAL A 258 -6.95 3.38 -15.39
CA VAL A 258 -7.96 4.40 -15.05
C VAL A 258 -7.33 5.24 -13.95
N ALA A 259 -6.80 6.41 -14.30
CA ALA A 259 -6.52 7.44 -13.31
C ALA A 259 -7.87 8.10 -12.96
N PRO A 260 -8.42 7.90 -11.75
CA PRO A 260 -9.63 8.60 -11.35
C PRO A 260 -9.35 10.12 -11.22
N PRO A 261 -10.33 10.99 -11.49
CA PRO A 261 -10.20 12.42 -11.28
C PRO A 261 -9.79 12.74 -9.85
N ARG A 262 -8.97 13.78 -9.68
CA ARG A 262 -8.48 14.27 -8.38
C ARG A 262 -9.56 15.07 -7.64
N ASP A 263 -10.72 14.47 -7.36
CA ASP A 263 -11.48 14.81 -6.16
C ASP A 263 -12.48 13.71 -5.78
N MET A 264 -12.45 13.32 -4.51
CA MET A 264 -13.36 12.41 -3.79
C MET A 264 -13.38 10.90 -4.14
N GLY A 265 -12.21 10.26 -4.23
CA GLY A 265 -12.02 8.78 -4.25
C GLY A 265 -11.77 8.08 -2.90
N SER A 266 -11.90 8.77 -1.76
CA SER A 266 -11.41 8.30 -0.44
C SER A 266 -11.96 6.92 -0.01
N PHE A 267 -13.25 6.63 -0.19
CA PHE A 267 -13.86 5.37 0.28
C PHE A 267 -13.29 4.09 -0.38
N ARG A 268 -12.79 4.19 -1.62
CA ARG A 268 -12.10 3.08 -2.34
C ARG A 268 -10.82 2.69 -1.65
N TYR A 269 -9.97 3.69 -1.53
CA TYR A 269 -8.66 3.57 -0.91
C TYR A 269 -8.83 3.20 0.57
N VAL A 270 -9.91 3.65 1.22
CA VAL A 270 -10.26 3.25 2.59
C VAL A 270 -10.47 1.74 2.70
N ILE A 271 -11.40 1.15 1.94
CA ILE A 271 -11.69 -0.28 2.12
C ILE A 271 -10.52 -1.15 1.64
N SER A 272 -9.90 -0.80 0.51
CA SER A 272 -8.73 -1.54 0.01
C SER A 272 -7.55 -1.46 1.00
N ALA A 273 -7.28 -0.28 1.58
CA ALA A 273 -6.25 -0.13 2.63
C ALA A 273 -6.61 -0.89 3.91
N VAL A 274 -7.86 -0.86 4.36
CA VAL A 274 -8.31 -1.61 5.55
C VAL A 274 -8.20 -3.13 5.34
N CYS A 275 -8.57 -3.64 4.15
CA CYS A 275 -8.43 -5.05 3.81
C CYS A 275 -6.95 -5.48 3.71
N MET A 276 -6.10 -4.65 3.10
CA MET A 276 -4.65 -4.88 3.07
C MET A 276 -4.06 -4.86 4.47
N GLU A 277 -4.44 -3.89 5.29
CA GLU A 277 -3.95 -3.76 6.66
C GLU A 277 -4.41 -4.91 7.55
N PHE A 278 -5.62 -5.43 7.36
CA PHE A 278 -6.05 -6.64 8.04
C PHE A 278 -5.12 -7.82 7.73
N GLY A 279 -4.76 -8.01 6.46
CA GLY A 279 -3.81 -9.05 6.04
C GLY A 279 -2.41 -8.87 6.65
N VAL A 280 -1.90 -7.64 6.64
CA VAL A 280 -0.60 -7.31 7.26
C VAL A 280 -0.64 -7.50 8.78
N THR A 281 -1.72 -7.05 9.44
CA THR A 281 -1.90 -7.19 10.90
C THR A 281 -1.96 -8.65 11.32
N LEU A 282 -2.69 -9.48 10.57
CA LEU A 282 -2.73 -10.92 10.83
C LEU A 282 -1.35 -11.54 10.74
N HIS A 283 -0.59 -11.25 9.68
CA HIS A 283 0.79 -11.73 9.55
C HIS A 283 1.65 -11.34 10.77
N SER A 284 1.61 -10.06 11.15
CA SER A 284 2.39 -9.56 12.27
C SER A 284 2.05 -10.26 13.60
N VAL A 285 0.79 -10.64 13.85
CA VAL A 285 0.43 -11.44 15.05
C VAL A 285 1.13 -12.80 15.04
N PHE A 286 1.15 -13.49 13.89
CA PHE A 286 1.76 -14.81 13.77
C PHE A 286 3.28 -14.76 13.82
N VAL A 287 3.91 -13.74 13.21
CA VAL A 287 5.33 -13.47 13.41
C VAL A 287 5.63 -13.25 14.88
N GLY A 288 4.86 -12.41 15.56
CA GLY A 288 5.03 -12.20 16.99
C GLY A 288 4.92 -13.49 17.81
N LEU A 289 3.99 -14.36 17.42
CA LEU A 289 3.80 -15.66 18.05
C LEU A 289 5.02 -16.57 17.84
N ASP A 290 5.50 -16.73 16.60
CA ASP A 290 6.68 -17.54 16.29
C ASP A 290 7.90 -17.05 17.07
N VAL A 291 8.17 -15.74 17.04
CA VAL A 291 9.29 -15.11 17.76
C VAL A 291 9.18 -15.36 19.27
N GLY A 292 7.97 -15.33 19.82
CA GLY A 292 7.73 -15.63 21.23
C GLY A 292 7.91 -17.10 21.61
N LEU A 293 7.97 -18.01 20.64
CA LEU A 293 8.22 -19.44 20.78
C LEU A 293 9.68 -19.83 20.48
N LYS A 294 10.56 -18.88 20.17
CA LYS A 294 11.98 -19.17 19.91
C LYS A 294 12.76 -19.25 21.22
N LYS A 295 13.73 -20.16 21.31
CA LYS A 295 14.63 -20.24 22.48
C LYS A 295 15.65 -19.10 22.46
N ASP A 296 16.26 -18.81 23.61
CA ASP A 296 17.14 -17.64 23.78
C ASP A 296 18.32 -17.57 22.78
N SER A 297 18.83 -18.72 22.31
CA SER A 297 19.93 -18.78 21.34
C SER A 297 19.50 -18.39 19.92
N GLU A 298 18.24 -18.64 19.57
CA GLU A 298 17.65 -18.30 18.27
C GLU A 298 17.07 -16.88 18.30
N LEU A 299 16.46 -16.48 19.43
CA LEU A 299 15.85 -15.17 19.58
C LEU A 299 16.86 -14.02 19.41
N LYS A 300 18.10 -14.17 19.86
CA LYS A 300 19.11 -13.08 19.77
C LYS A 300 19.44 -12.67 18.33
N PRO A 301 19.89 -13.57 17.43
CA PRO A 301 20.13 -13.21 16.03
C PRO A 301 18.83 -12.81 15.33
N LEU A 302 17.73 -13.52 15.62
CA LEU A 302 16.41 -13.24 15.08
C LEU A 302 15.92 -11.82 15.42
N LEU A 303 16.21 -11.32 16.62
CA LEU A 303 15.82 -9.99 17.03
C LEU A 303 16.50 -8.90 16.20
N VAL A 304 17.77 -9.09 15.82
CA VAL A 304 18.49 -8.15 14.95
C VAL A 304 17.84 -8.10 13.57
N ALA A 305 17.53 -9.28 13.02
CA ALA A 305 16.80 -9.44 11.77
C ALA A 305 15.43 -8.75 11.79
N LEU A 306 14.65 -9.00 12.85
CA LEU A 306 13.29 -8.48 13.00
C LEU A 306 13.23 -6.97 13.20
N VAL A 307 14.26 -6.34 13.79
CA VAL A 307 14.31 -4.88 13.85
C VAL A 307 14.28 -4.28 12.44
N PHE A 308 15.01 -4.84 11.49
CA PHE A 308 14.95 -4.37 10.11
C PHE A 308 13.63 -4.77 9.45
N HIS A 309 13.18 -6.02 9.60
CA HIS A 309 11.91 -6.50 9.08
C HIS A 309 10.76 -5.56 9.45
N GLN A 310 10.57 -5.36 10.75
CA GLN A 310 9.45 -4.64 11.33
C GLN A 310 9.50 -3.15 11.00
N LEU A 311 10.70 -2.55 10.92
CA LEU A 311 10.86 -1.15 10.54
C LEU A 311 10.39 -0.91 9.11
N PHE A 312 10.82 -1.76 8.16
CA PHE A 312 10.49 -1.59 6.74
C PHE A 312 9.04 -1.96 6.43
N GLU A 313 8.50 -2.99 7.08
CA GLU A 313 7.07 -3.32 7.00
C GLU A 313 6.21 -2.18 7.55
N GLY A 314 6.59 -1.61 8.69
CA GLY A 314 5.93 -0.44 9.27
C GLY A 314 5.98 0.80 8.36
N MET A 315 7.09 1.05 7.68
CA MET A 315 7.19 2.13 6.69
C MET A 315 6.30 1.88 5.47
N ALA A 316 6.18 0.63 5.01
CA ALA A 316 5.28 0.28 3.92
C ALA A 316 3.82 0.58 4.30
N VAL A 317 3.37 0.11 5.47
CA VAL A 317 2.03 0.39 6.02
C VAL A 317 1.82 1.90 6.19
N GLY A 318 2.73 2.60 6.88
CA GLY A 318 2.63 4.04 7.09
C GLY A 318 2.52 4.85 5.79
N SER A 319 3.23 4.44 4.73
CA SER A 319 3.14 5.09 3.42
C SER A 319 1.77 4.90 2.77
N ARG A 320 1.14 3.73 2.92
CA ARG A 320 -0.21 3.44 2.44
C ARG A 320 -1.28 4.23 3.17
N LEU A 321 -1.18 4.34 4.50
CA LEU A 321 -2.08 5.16 5.32
C LEU A 321 -2.06 6.62 4.84
N VAL A 322 -0.85 7.14 4.63
CA VAL A 322 -0.62 8.51 4.14
C VAL A 322 -1.25 8.77 2.78
N ASP A 323 -1.20 7.79 1.86
CA ASP A 323 -1.75 7.86 0.51
C ASP A 323 -3.28 7.75 0.48
N ALA A 324 -3.89 7.02 1.43
CA ALA A 324 -5.33 6.81 1.52
C ALA A 324 -6.14 8.05 1.97
N LYS A 325 -5.46 9.13 2.39
CA LYS A 325 -6.06 10.42 2.81
C LYS A 325 -7.14 10.26 3.90
N PHE A 326 -6.88 9.40 4.89
CA PHE A 326 -7.77 9.25 6.02
C PHE A 326 -7.77 10.48 6.94
N SER A 327 -8.73 10.50 7.87
CA SER A 327 -8.60 11.39 9.03
C SER A 327 -7.36 11.00 9.84
N ALA A 328 -6.63 11.97 10.38
CA ALA A 328 -5.42 11.72 11.15
C ALA A 328 -5.64 10.74 12.34
N THR A 329 -6.83 10.76 12.94
CA THR A 329 -7.20 9.81 14.00
C THR A 329 -7.21 8.37 13.48
N LEU A 330 -7.75 8.14 12.29
CA LEU A 330 -7.85 6.81 11.70
C LEU A 330 -6.44 6.33 11.28
N ASP A 331 -5.61 7.19 10.69
CA ASP A 331 -4.19 6.88 10.43
C ASP A 331 -3.47 6.42 11.71
N VAL A 332 -3.67 7.13 12.82
CA VAL A 332 -3.04 6.77 14.11
C VAL A 332 -3.60 5.45 14.65
N VAL A 333 -4.92 5.23 14.59
CA VAL A 333 -5.53 3.98 15.07
C VAL A 333 -5.02 2.78 14.28
N LEU A 334 -5.00 2.86 12.95
CA LEU A 334 -4.49 1.81 12.07
C LEU A 334 -2.99 1.53 12.31
N ALA A 335 -2.18 2.58 12.43
CA ALA A 335 -0.77 2.45 12.79
C ALA A 335 -0.55 1.78 14.16
N LEU A 336 -1.40 2.06 15.14
CA LEU A 336 -1.36 1.42 16.46
C LEU A 336 -1.80 -0.05 16.41
N VAL A 337 -2.82 -0.38 15.61
CA VAL A 337 -3.26 -1.78 15.41
C VAL A 337 -2.11 -2.61 14.83
N PHE A 338 -1.46 -2.12 13.78
CA PHE A 338 -0.25 -2.75 13.25
C PHE A 338 0.85 -2.86 14.31
N SER A 339 1.16 -1.77 15.01
CA SER A 339 2.30 -1.74 15.95
C SER A 339 2.14 -2.65 17.16
N LEU A 340 0.89 -2.88 17.60
CA LEU A 340 0.58 -3.74 18.75
C LEU A 340 0.42 -5.21 18.38
N SER A 341 0.22 -5.54 17.10
CA SER A 341 -0.09 -6.91 16.64
C SER A 341 1.03 -7.92 16.93
N ALA A 342 2.28 -7.64 16.53
CA ALA A 342 3.42 -8.51 16.82
C ALA A 342 3.72 -8.60 18.34
N PRO A 343 3.76 -7.49 19.11
CA PRO A 343 3.86 -7.56 20.56
C PRO A 343 2.75 -8.38 21.23
N ALA A 344 1.51 -8.33 20.71
CA ALA A 344 0.41 -9.15 21.21
C ALA A 344 0.64 -10.64 20.94
N GLY A 345 1.14 -11.00 19.75
CA GLY A 345 1.56 -12.37 19.44
C GLY A 345 2.67 -12.87 20.37
N MET A 346 3.71 -12.05 20.58
CA MET A 346 4.84 -12.38 21.48
C MET A 346 4.37 -12.57 22.92
N ALA A 347 3.48 -11.69 23.40
CA ALA A 347 2.90 -11.81 24.73
C ALA A 347 2.06 -13.08 24.86
N ALA A 348 1.24 -13.41 23.86
CA ALA A 348 0.43 -14.63 23.85
C ALA A 348 1.31 -15.88 23.88
N ALA A 349 2.36 -15.94 23.08
CA ALA A 349 3.34 -17.03 23.09
C ALA A 349 4.05 -17.15 24.45
N ALA A 350 4.53 -16.04 25.01
CA ALA A 350 5.21 -16.05 26.30
C ALA A 350 4.30 -16.53 27.45
N ILE A 351 3.04 -16.09 27.45
CA ILE A 351 2.03 -16.58 28.40
C ILE A 351 1.80 -18.07 28.17
N ALA A 352 1.61 -18.51 26.93
CA ALA A 352 1.35 -19.90 26.61
C ALA A 352 2.48 -20.82 27.07
N VAL A 353 3.74 -20.47 26.78
CA VAL A 353 4.94 -21.19 27.25
C VAL A 353 5.03 -21.20 28.77
N SER A 354 4.69 -20.10 29.44
CA SER A 354 4.70 -20.01 30.91
C SER A 354 3.66 -20.90 31.59
N VAL A 355 2.54 -21.18 30.91
CA VAL A 355 1.47 -22.07 31.40
C VAL A 355 1.79 -23.53 31.09
N SER A 356 2.11 -23.83 29.82
CA SER A 356 2.58 -25.15 29.43
C SER A 356 3.44 -25.08 28.17
N PRO A 357 4.63 -25.70 28.15
CA PRO A 357 5.49 -25.72 26.97
C PRO A 357 4.83 -26.28 25.70
N SER A 358 3.80 -27.11 25.85
CA SER A 358 3.05 -27.73 24.75
C SER A 358 1.78 -26.98 24.33
N ALA A 359 1.49 -25.79 24.90
CA ALA A 359 0.25 -25.06 24.64
C ALA A 359 0.05 -24.70 23.16
N MET A 360 1.14 -24.36 22.47
CA MET A 360 1.13 -23.94 21.07
C MET A 360 1.95 -24.91 20.23
N SER A 361 1.50 -26.17 20.22
CA SER A 361 2.16 -27.24 19.48
C SER A 361 1.16 -28.27 18.96
N GLY A 362 1.62 -29.09 18.03
CA GLY A 362 0.86 -30.21 17.49
C GLY A 362 0.25 -29.94 16.12
N SER A 363 -0.38 -30.96 15.55
CA SER A 363 -0.82 -30.96 14.14
C SER A 363 -1.77 -29.82 13.80
N GLY A 364 -2.73 -29.51 14.68
CA GLY A 364 -3.70 -28.44 14.46
C GLY A 364 -3.03 -27.07 14.41
N PHE A 365 -2.14 -26.79 15.37
CA PHE A 365 -1.39 -25.53 15.43
C PHE A 365 -0.46 -25.39 14.22
N ALA A 366 0.36 -26.40 13.94
CA ALA A 366 1.27 -26.41 12.80
C ALA A 366 0.53 -26.21 11.46
N THR A 367 -0.64 -26.85 11.29
CA THR A 367 -1.46 -26.68 10.08
C THR A 367 -1.98 -25.25 9.95
N VAL A 368 -2.43 -24.64 11.04
CA VAL A 368 -2.92 -23.25 11.03
C VAL A 368 -1.80 -22.28 10.70
N VAL A 369 -0.62 -22.43 11.31
CA VAL A 369 0.56 -21.61 11.01
C VAL A 369 0.96 -21.76 9.54
N ALA A 370 1.13 -22.99 9.05
CA ALA A 370 1.50 -23.23 7.65
C ALA A 370 0.51 -22.62 6.63
N VAL A 371 -0.79 -22.78 6.89
CA VAL A 371 -1.83 -22.18 6.03
C VAL A 371 -1.82 -20.66 6.13
N LEU A 372 -1.71 -20.09 7.32
CA LEU A 372 -1.75 -18.64 7.50
C LEU A 372 -0.50 -17.95 6.97
N ASP A 373 0.69 -18.52 7.14
CA ASP A 373 1.94 -17.96 6.61
C ASP A 373 1.93 -17.94 5.08
N THR A 374 1.43 -18.99 4.45
CA THR A 374 1.32 -19.06 2.98
C THR A 374 0.26 -18.10 2.44
N LEU A 375 -0.91 -18.00 3.09
CA LEU A 375 -1.95 -17.05 2.71
C LEU A 375 -1.50 -15.59 2.92
N CYS A 376 -0.91 -15.28 4.08
CA CYS A 376 -0.35 -13.96 4.38
C CYS A 376 0.80 -13.61 3.43
N GLY A 377 1.66 -14.58 3.10
CA GLY A 377 2.72 -14.45 2.11
C GLY A 377 2.17 -14.05 0.73
N GLY A 378 1.07 -14.68 0.30
CA GLY A 378 0.36 -14.28 -0.91
C GLY A 378 -0.23 -12.86 -0.84
N ILE A 379 -0.83 -12.47 0.28
CA ILE A 379 -1.36 -11.11 0.47
C ILE A 379 -0.24 -10.05 0.41
N LEU A 380 0.88 -10.29 1.11
CA LEU A 380 2.03 -9.40 1.07
C LEU A 380 2.71 -9.38 -0.29
N LEU A 381 2.72 -10.51 -1.01
CA LEU A 381 3.25 -10.56 -2.38
C LEU A 381 2.41 -9.68 -3.31
N TYR A 382 1.08 -9.72 -3.18
CA TYR A 382 0.20 -8.81 -3.89
C TYR A 382 0.48 -7.33 -3.55
N LEU A 383 0.61 -6.99 -2.26
CA LEU A 383 0.96 -5.63 -1.83
C LEU A 383 2.32 -5.18 -2.40
N ALA A 384 3.32 -6.07 -2.38
CA ALA A 384 4.65 -5.80 -2.90
C ALA A 384 4.63 -5.56 -4.41
N PHE A 385 3.84 -6.33 -5.18
CA PHE A 385 3.64 -6.08 -6.61
C PHE A 385 2.89 -4.78 -6.87
N THR A 386 1.89 -4.42 -6.08
CA THR A 386 1.19 -3.13 -6.22
C THR A 386 2.12 -1.95 -5.96
N LEU A 387 2.98 -2.04 -4.94
CA LEU A 387 4.02 -1.04 -4.67
C LEU A 387 5.09 -0.98 -5.77
N LEU A 388 5.46 -2.13 -6.35
CA LEU A 388 6.46 -2.21 -7.42
C LEU A 388 5.93 -1.69 -8.77
N LEU A 389 4.75 -2.16 -9.19
CA LEU A 389 4.20 -1.90 -10.53
C LEU A 389 3.40 -0.60 -10.57
N GLY A 390 2.80 -0.19 -9.45
CA GLY A 390 2.10 1.07 -9.31
C GLY A 390 3.03 2.19 -8.87
N ASP A 391 3.40 2.19 -7.59
CA ASP A 391 4.08 3.33 -6.96
C ASP A 391 5.48 3.57 -7.46
N PHE A 392 6.31 2.52 -7.53
CA PHE A 392 7.69 2.67 -7.98
C PHE A 392 7.74 3.15 -9.43
N VAL A 393 6.86 2.66 -10.30
CA VAL A 393 6.75 3.17 -11.68
C VAL A 393 6.30 4.63 -11.71
N ALA A 394 5.33 5.01 -10.87
CA ALA A 394 4.88 6.39 -10.75
C ALA A 394 6.00 7.33 -10.26
N ASP A 395 6.78 6.91 -9.27
CA ASP A 395 7.94 7.64 -8.74
C ASP A 395 9.05 7.78 -9.78
N VAL A 396 9.37 6.71 -10.50
CA VAL A 396 10.34 6.76 -11.62
C VAL A 396 9.87 7.75 -12.67
N LYS A 397 8.58 7.74 -13.04
CA LYS A 397 8.04 8.72 -14.00
C LYS A 397 8.16 10.13 -13.45
N HIS A 398 7.76 10.37 -12.20
CA HIS A 398 7.78 11.71 -11.59
C HIS A 398 9.19 12.31 -11.48
N TYR A 399 10.16 11.54 -10.97
CA TYR A 399 11.51 12.05 -10.71
C TYR A 399 12.48 11.89 -11.88
N CYS A 400 12.14 11.09 -12.89
CA CYS A 400 12.99 10.82 -14.06
C CYS A 400 12.34 11.23 -15.40
N CYS A 401 11.45 12.25 -15.40
CA CYS A 401 10.92 12.88 -16.61
C CYS A 401 12.03 13.49 -17.49
N ASP A 402 11.73 13.63 -18.79
CA ASP A 402 12.60 14.31 -19.75
C ASP A 402 12.77 15.80 -19.36
N GLY A 403 13.99 16.32 -19.44
CA GLY A 403 14.33 17.70 -19.07
C GLY A 403 14.84 17.92 -17.65
N GLN A 404 14.82 16.91 -16.77
CA GLN A 404 15.43 17.00 -15.44
C GLN A 404 16.93 16.64 -15.43
N GLY A 405 17.75 17.46 -14.78
CA GLY A 405 19.16 17.17 -14.52
C GLY A 405 19.36 15.90 -13.68
N HIS A 406 20.45 15.16 -13.93
CA HIS A 406 20.83 13.92 -13.23
C HIS A 406 19.79 12.78 -13.29
N ARG A 407 18.89 12.78 -14.29
CA ARG A 407 17.86 11.75 -14.49
C ARG A 407 18.38 10.32 -14.37
N THR A 408 19.45 10.00 -15.10
CA THR A 408 20.01 8.64 -15.13
C THR A 408 20.50 8.20 -13.75
N VAL A 409 21.15 9.10 -13.01
CA VAL A 409 21.61 8.83 -11.65
C VAL A 409 20.42 8.59 -10.72
N LYS A 410 19.38 9.44 -10.80
CA LYS A 410 18.17 9.26 -9.98
C LYS A 410 17.47 7.93 -10.28
N LYS A 411 17.39 7.53 -11.56
CA LYS A 411 16.82 6.25 -11.96
C LYS A 411 17.62 5.08 -11.42
N ILE A 412 18.95 5.12 -11.54
CA ILE A 412 19.85 4.07 -11.03
C ILE A 412 19.69 3.96 -9.50
N MET A 413 19.69 5.07 -8.78
CA MET A 413 19.54 5.09 -7.32
C MET A 413 18.22 4.45 -6.86
N LEU A 414 17.11 4.71 -7.54
CA LEU A 414 15.82 4.05 -7.24
C LEU A 414 15.91 2.54 -7.44
N PHE A 415 16.41 2.06 -8.58
CA PHE A 415 16.58 0.62 -8.80
C PHE A 415 17.55 -0.02 -7.81
N VAL A 416 18.71 0.60 -7.56
CA VAL A 416 19.69 0.09 -6.59
C VAL A 416 19.07 -0.02 -5.21
N SER A 417 18.29 0.97 -4.77
CA SER A 417 17.60 0.91 -3.47
C SER A 417 16.62 -0.26 -3.37
N LEU A 418 15.89 -0.57 -4.45
CA LEU A 418 14.99 -1.72 -4.53
C LEU A 418 15.77 -3.04 -4.33
N TRP A 419 16.89 -3.22 -5.04
CA TRP A 419 17.76 -4.38 -4.91
C TRP A 419 18.41 -4.48 -3.53
N VAL A 420 18.84 -3.35 -2.96
CA VAL A 420 19.43 -3.30 -1.61
C VAL A 420 18.40 -3.72 -0.57
N GLY A 421 17.16 -3.24 -0.65
CA GLY A 421 16.09 -3.64 0.25
C GLY A 421 15.79 -5.14 0.17
N MET A 422 15.66 -5.67 -1.04
CA MET A 422 15.46 -7.11 -1.27
C MET A 422 16.64 -7.94 -0.74
N GLY A 423 17.87 -7.55 -1.07
CA GLY A 423 19.08 -8.25 -0.64
C GLY A 423 19.28 -8.21 0.87
N LEU A 424 18.96 -7.10 1.53
CA LEU A 424 19.05 -6.97 2.98
C LEU A 424 18.16 -8.00 3.68
N MET A 425 16.89 -8.11 3.26
CA MET A 425 15.97 -9.09 3.84
C MET A 425 16.30 -10.53 3.46
N ALA A 426 16.79 -10.77 2.24
CA ALA A 426 17.23 -12.12 1.85
C ALA A 426 18.45 -12.59 2.68
N LEU A 427 19.42 -11.70 2.94
CA LEU A 427 20.59 -12.01 3.78
C LEU A 427 20.20 -12.30 5.23
N VAL A 428 19.20 -11.57 5.72
CA VAL A 428 18.61 -11.79 7.05
C VAL A 428 18.04 -13.22 7.16
N GLY A 429 17.52 -13.79 6.07
CA GLY A 429 17.04 -15.18 6.02
C GLY A 429 18.08 -16.28 6.18
N ASN A 430 19.38 -15.94 6.27
CA ASN A 430 20.39 -16.91 6.67
C ASN A 430 20.47 -17.09 8.21
N TRP A 431 19.79 -16.23 8.96
CA TRP A 431 19.84 -16.17 10.43
C TRP A 431 18.45 -16.29 11.09
N LEU A 432 17.39 -16.24 10.28
CA LEU A 432 16.05 -16.74 10.57
C LEU A 432 16.02 -18.23 10.25
#